data_AF-A0AAU6TMW0-F1
#
_entry.id   AF-A0AAU6TMW0-F1
#
_cell.length_a   1.000
_cell.length_b   1.000
_cell.length_c   1.000
_cell.angle_alpha   90.00
_cell.angle_beta   90.00
_cell.angle_gamma   90.00
#
_symmetry.space_group_name_H-M   'P 1'
#
loop_
_entity.id
_entity.type
_entity.pdbx_description
1 polymer ?
#
loop_
_entity_poly.entity_id
_entity_poly.type
_entity_poly.pdbx_seq_one_letter_code
_entity_poly.pdbx_strand_id
1 'polypeptide(L)'
;MAKGDIVQLKFDTFIDSDTQVKVTRLTPTDVICHRNYFYQKCFTQDGNNLLFAGDFDGNRNYYLVDLTTQQATQLTEGKGDNTFGGFISHDDRAFFYVKNELNLIKVDLNSLEEQIIYTVDDEWKGYGTWVANSECTKLVGIEILKRDWQPLTSWEKFAEFYHTKPTCRLIKVDIQSGELEVVHQDNAWLGHPIYRPFDDSTIGFCHEGPHDLVDARMWLVNEDGRHVRKIKAQDPGESCTHEFWIPDGSAMAYVSYFKGQTERVIYKANPETLENEAIMVMPPCSHLMSNFDGSLMVGDGCDAPVDVADAQSYDIENDPFLYILNTKEKTYAKLAKHSTSWEVLDGDRQITHPHPSFTPNDTGVLFTSDFQGIPAVYIADLPDNFK
;
A
#
# COMPACT_ATOMS: atom_id res chain seq x y z
N MET A 1 8.95 19.67 -17.79
CA MET A 1 9.78 18.52 -18.22
C MET A 1 8.88 17.59 -19.02
N ALA A 2 9.48 16.70 -19.79
CA ALA A 2 8.78 15.70 -20.59
C ALA A 2 9.29 14.31 -20.20
N LYS A 3 8.55 13.29 -20.60
CA LYS A 3 8.96 11.90 -20.43
C LYS A 3 10.37 11.66 -20.99
N GLY A 4 11.23 11.03 -20.20
CA GLY A 4 12.65 10.79 -20.50
C GLY A 4 13.59 11.90 -20.04
N ASP A 5 13.10 13.06 -19.60
CA ASP A 5 13.95 14.07 -18.96
C ASP A 5 14.55 13.52 -17.66
N ILE A 6 15.77 13.99 -17.35
CA ILE A 6 16.51 13.59 -16.15
C ILE A 6 16.60 14.79 -15.19
N VAL A 7 16.28 14.54 -13.92
CA VAL A 7 16.50 15.48 -12.82
C VAL A 7 17.64 14.98 -11.95
N GLN A 8 18.64 15.83 -11.72
CA GLN A 8 19.66 15.57 -10.71
C GLN A 8 19.10 15.92 -9.33
N LEU A 9 18.92 14.90 -8.49
CA LEU A 9 18.56 15.06 -7.09
C LEU A 9 19.80 15.30 -6.24
N LYS A 10 19.59 15.78 -5.02
CA LYS A 10 20.62 15.96 -3.99
C LYS A 10 20.14 15.30 -2.71
N PHE A 11 20.75 14.18 -2.36
CA PHE A 11 20.45 13.49 -1.11
C PHE A 11 21.03 14.25 0.07
N ASP A 12 20.22 14.40 1.11
CA ASP A 12 20.56 15.16 2.31
C ASP A 12 20.36 14.28 3.54
N THR A 13 21.45 14.04 4.25
CA THR A 13 21.49 13.10 5.37
C THR A 13 21.58 13.86 6.68
N PHE A 14 20.74 13.48 7.63
CA PHE A 14 20.74 13.98 9.00
C PHE A 14 20.60 12.82 9.99
N ILE A 15 20.77 13.13 11.27
CA ILE A 15 20.62 12.17 12.37
C ILE A 15 19.34 12.49 13.11
N ASP A 16 18.48 11.49 13.28
CA ASP A 16 17.30 11.61 14.12
C ASP A 16 17.71 11.94 15.56
N SER A 17 17.11 12.98 16.13
CA SER A 17 17.55 13.56 17.40
C SER A 17 17.37 12.62 18.60
N ASP A 18 16.45 11.66 18.51
CA ASP A 18 16.03 10.85 19.67
C ASP A 18 16.63 9.45 19.61
N THR A 19 16.76 8.90 18.40
CA THR A 19 17.23 7.53 18.15
C THR A 19 18.67 7.46 17.67
N GLN A 20 19.24 8.58 17.22
CA GLN A 20 20.56 8.66 16.57
C GLN A 20 20.67 7.85 15.26
N VAL A 21 19.54 7.40 14.72
CA VAL A 21 19.48 6.73 13.41
C VAL A 21 19.66 7.76 12.31
N LYS A 22 20.42 7.37 11.29
CA LYS A 22 20.63 8.20 10.10
C LYS A 22 19.38 8.17 9.23
N VAL A 23 18.94 9.33 8.80
CA VAL A 23 17.84 9.51 7.85
C VAL A 23 18.33 10.32 6.66
N THR A 24 18.05 9.85 5.46
CA THR A 24 18.43 10.52 4.21
C THR A 24 17.17 10.91 3.44
N ARG A 25 17.00 12.21 3.19
CA ARG A 25 15.97 12.72 2.28
C ARG A 25 16.47 12.56 0.83
N LEU A 26 15.61 11.99 -0.02
CA LEU A 26 15.94 11.71 -1.42
C LEU A 26 15.49 12.82 -2.37
N THR A 27 14.39 13.52 -2.03
CA THR A 27 13.75 14.52 -2.90
C THR A 27 13.96 15.95 -2.38
N PRO A 28 13.78 16.97 -3.24
CA PRO A 28 13.86 18.37 -2.81
C PRO A 28 12.76 18.73 -1.81
N THR A 29 12.93 19.83 -1.09
CA THR A 29 11.96 20.36 -0.12
C THR A 29 11.00 21.40 -0.71
N ASP A 30 11.10 21.64 -2.01
CA ASP A 30 10.31 22.63 -2.77
C ASP A 30 9.55 22.02 -3.96
N VAL A 31 9.63 20.70 -4.14
CA VAL A 31 8.82 19.91 -5.08
C VAL A 31 8.13 18.78 -4.32
N ILE A 32 6.80 18.71 -4.41
CA ILE A 32 6.03 17.65 -3.76
C ILE A 32 6.42 16.31 -4.36
N CYS A 33 6.81 15.37 -3.51
CA CYS A 33 7.12 13.99 -3.87
C CYS A 33 6.57 13.02 -2.84
N HIS A 34 6.18 11.83 -3.28
CA HIS A 34 5.74 10.78 -2.38
C HIS A 34 6.07 9.40 -2.96
N ARG A 35 6.12 8.41 -2.07
CA ARG A 35 6.22 7.01 -2.49
C ARG A 35 4.84 6.42 -2.87
N ASN A 36 4.92 5.22 -3.42
CA ASN A 36 3.88 4.20 -3.59
C ASN A 36 2.74 3.97 -2.58
N TYR A 37 1.99 2.88 -2.72
CA TYR A 37 1.48 2.08 -1.59
C TYR A 37 2.50 1.04 -1.11
N PHE A 38 2.58 0.77 0.20
CA PHE A 38 3.69 0.04 0.83
C PHE A 38 3.80 -1.43 0.42
N TYR A 39 2.69 -2.03 -0.01
CA TYR A 39 2.64 -3.40 -0.54
C TYR A 39 3.01 -3.49 -2.02
N GLN A 40 3.16 -2.35 -2.73
CA GLN A 40 3.52 -2.31 -4.14
C GLN A 40 5.04 -2.20 -4.31
N LYS A 41 5.62 -3.08 -5.14
CA LYS A 41 7.07 -3.11 -5.41
C LYS A 41 7.53 -1.79 -6.01
N CYS A 42 8.52 -1.15 -5.36
CA CYS A 42 9.06 0.13 -5.79
C CYS A 42 10.58 0.19 -5.87
N PHE A 43 11.28 -0.80 -5.33
CA PHE A 43 12.70 -0.98 -5.55
C PHE A 43 12.95 -2.06 -6.60
N THR A 44 14.02 -1.90 -7.39
CA THR A 44 14.60 -3.00 -8.15
C THR A 44 15.25 -4.03 -7.22
N GLN A 45 15.44 -5.27 -7.68
CA GLN A 45 15.94 -6.36 -6.83
C GLN A 45 17.34 -6.08 -6.27
N ASP A 46 18.17 -5.37 -7.03
CA ASP A 46 19.51 -4.95 -6.60
C ASP A 46 19.50 -3.77 -5.60
N GLY A 47 18.33 -3.18 -5.36
CA GLY A 47 18.15 -2.03 -4.47
C GLY A 47 18.73 -0.72 -5.00
N ASN A 48 19.14 -0.64 -6.27
CA ASN A 48 19.79 0.55 -6.82
C ASN A 48 18.79 1.57 -7.40
N ASN A 49 17.62 1.14 -7.83
CA ASN A 49 16.61 2.02 -8.42
C ASN A 49 15.34 2.04 -7.58
N LEU A 50 14.72 3.22 -7.49
CA LEU A 50 13.49 3.45 -6.74
C LEU A 50 12.45 4.19 -7.60
N LEU A 51 11.26 3.62 -7.70
CA LEU A 51 10.07 4.24 -8.26
C LEU A 51 9.43 5.18 -7.23
N PHE A 52 9.14 6.41 -7.63
CA PHE A 52 8.39 7.37 -6.81
C PHE A 52 7.60 8.33 -7.72
N ALA A 53 6.81 9.23 -7.13
CA ALA A 53 6.10 10.26 -7.86
C ALA A 53 6.50 11.67 -7.39
N GLY A 54 6.44 12.65 -8.30
CA GLY A 54 6.70 14.04 -7.97
C GLY A 54 6.20 15.06 -9.00
N ASP A 55 6.16 16.33 -8.59
CA ASP A 55 5.58 17.44 -9.36
C ASP A 55 6.59 18.25 -10.18
N PHE A 56 7.76 17.69 -10.49
CA PHE A 56 8.85 18.40 -11.15
C PHE A 56 8.46 18.99 -12.54
N ASP A 57 7.49 18.38 -13.22
CA ASP A 57 7.02 18.85 -14.54
C ASP A 57 5.79 19.76 -14.48
N GLY A 58 5.27 20.04 -13.29
CA GLY A 58 4.00 20.74 -13.06
C GLY A 58 2.77 19.83 -12.93
N ASN A 59 2.94 18.51 -13.07
CA ASN A 59 1.93 17.50 -12.79
C ASN A 59 2.56 16.36 -11.96
N ARG A 60 1.70 15.64 -11.24
CA ARG A 60 2.09 14.47 -10.46
C ARG A 60 2.35 13.28 -11.38
N ASN A 61 3.62 12.98 -11.64
CA ASN A 61 4.07 11.93 -12.55
C ASN A 61 5.05 10.97 -11.87
N TYR A 62 5.29 9.81 -12.51
CA TYR A 62 6.22 8.80 -12.04
C TYR A 62 7.67 9.08 -12.47
N TYR A 63 8.60 8.74 -11.59
CA TYR A 63 10.05 8.87 -11.77
C TYR A 63 10.76 7.61 -11.28
N LEU A 64 11.84 7.24 -11.95
CA LEU A 64 12.79 6.22 -11.47
C LEU A 64 14.09 6.91 -11.09
N VAL A 65 14.46 6.89 -9.80
CA VAL A 65 15.75 7.38 -9.33
C VAL A 65 16.75 6.26 -9.20
N ASP A 66 17.92 6.43 -9.78
CA ASP A 66 19.12 5.66 -9.47
C ASP A 66 19.75 6.25 -8.20
N LEU A 67 19.76 5.46 -7.12
CA LEU A 67 20.23 5.87 -5.79
C LEU A 67 21.75 6.07 -5.74
N THR A 68 22.49 5.52 -6.70
CA THR A 68 23.95 5.66 -6.78
C THR A 68 24.37 6.96 -7.48
N THR A 69 23.62 7.35 -8.51
CA THR A 69 23.90 8.57 -9.30
C THR A 69 23.06 9.77 -8.88
N GLN A 70 22.01 9.53 -8.08
CA GLN A 70 20.99 10.52 -7.68
C GLN A 70 20.28 11.14 -8.89
N GLN A 71 20.21 10.43 -10.01
CA GLN A 71 19.52 10.87 -11.22
C GLN A 71 18.14 10.23 -11.29
N ALA A 72 17.10 11.05 -11.38
CA ALA A 72 15.73 10.62 -11.55
C ALA A 72 15.27 10.84 -12.99
N THR A 73 14.89 9.76 -13.67
CA THR A 73 14.32 9.82 -15.02
C THR A 73 12.81 9.91 -14.93
N GLN A 74 12.19 10.86 -15.65
CA GLN A 74 10.74 10.99 -15.74
C GLN A 74 10.15 9.85 -16.60
N LEU A 75 9.26 9.05 -16.02
CA LEU A 75 8.68 7.85 -16.66
C LEU A 75 7.35 8.12 -17.37
N THR A 76 6.56 9.06 -16.85
CA THR A 76 5.23 9.43 -17.38
C THR A 76 5.11 10.94 -17.51
N GLU A 77 4.13 11.39 -18.30
CA GLU A 77 3.87 12.82 -18.50
C GLU A 77 2.38 13.12 -18.59
N GLY A 78 2.04 14.40 -18.43
CA GLY A 78 0.66 14.88 -18.45
C GLY A 78 -0.05 14.68 -17.12
N LYS A 79 -1.39 14.68 -17.16
CA LYS A 79 -2.26 14.54 -15.97
C LYS A 79 -2.94 13.18 -15.93
N GLY A 80 -3.45 12.84 -14.76
CA GLY A 80 -4.36 11.72 -14.55
C GLY A 80 -3.70 10.44 -14.06
N ASP A 81 -2.41 10.46 -13.75
CA ASP A 81 -1.72 9.31 -13.15
C ASP A 81 -2.28 9.05 -11.75
N ASN A 82 -2.66 7.80 -11.48
CA ASN A 82 -2.76 7.35 -10.10
C ASN A 82 -1.34 7.03 -9.62
N THR A 83 -0.80 7.88 -8.74
CA THR A 83 0.60 7.80 -8.33
C THR A 83 0.89 6.94 -7.09
N PHE A 84 -0.13 6.25 -6.56
CA PHE A 84 0.03 5.33 -5.43
C PHE A 84 -0.04 3.86 -5.83
N GLY A 85 -0.83 3.53 -6.85
CA GLY A 85 -1.07 2.15 -7.24
C GLY A 85 0.03 1.53 -8.10
N GLY A 86 0.90 2.33 -8.69
CA GLY A 86 1.92 1.83 -9.61
C GLY A 86 3.05 1.04 -8.96
N PHE A 87 3.65 0.11 -9.71
CA PHE A 87 4.64 -0.83 -9.22
C PHE A 87 5.58 -1.33 -10.33
N ILE A 88 6.80 -1.72 -9.95
CA ILE A 88 7.82 -2.32 -10.83
C ILE A 88 7.50 -3.80 -11.06
N SER A 89 7.71 -4.29 -12.29
CA SER A 89 7.58 -5.72 -12.64
C SER A 89 8.60 -6.59 -11.91
N HIS A 90 8.35 -7.90 -11.81
CA HIS A 90 9.27 -8.80 -11.12
C HIS A 90 10.69 -8.81 -11.72
N ASP A 91 10.78 -8.72 -13.05
CA ASP A 91 12.02 -8.74 -13.83
C ASP A 91 12.73 -7.36 -13.93
N ASP A 92 12.22 -6.33 -13.26
CA ASP A 92 12.76 -4.95 -13.27
C ASP A 92 12.79 -4.29 -14.66
N ARG A 93 12.03 -4.80 -15.64
CA ARG A 93 12.03 -4.26 -17.01
C ARG A 93 10.90 -3.32 -17.32
N ALA A 94 9.83 -3.35 -16.54
CA ALA A 94 8.65 -2.51 -16.74
C ALA A 94 8.12 -2.01 -15.40
N PHE A 95 7.23 -1.02 -15.46
CA PHE A 95 6.34 -0.72 -14.35
C PHE A 95 4.91 -0.54 -14.87
N PHE A 96 3.94 -0.69 -13.98
CA PHE A 96 2.52 -0.57 -14.30
C PHE A 96 1.91 0.57 -13.51
N TYR A 97 0.92 1.25 -14.09
CA TYR A 97 0.13 2.27 -13.40
C TYR A 97 -1.24 2.43 -14.07
N VAL A 98 -2.16 3.14 -13.40
CA VAL A 98 -3.45 3.51 -13.98
C VAL A 98 -3.46 4.99 -14.33
N LYS A 99 -3.91 5.32 -15.53
CA LYS A 99 -4.12 6.70 -15.99
C LYS A 99 -5.58 7.00 -16.23
N ASN A 100 -6.02 8.17 -15.78
CA ASN A 100 -7.39 8.69 -15.88
C ASN A 100 -8.46 7.77 -15.28
N GLU A 101 -8.08 6.96 -14.28
CA GLU A 101 -8.97 5.98 -13.62
C GLU A 101 -9.58 4.93 -14.57
N LEU A 102 -9.02 4.77 -15.78
CA LEU A 102 -9.59 3.97 -16.85
C LEU A 102 -8.57 3.01 -17.47
N ASN A 103 -7.39 3.52 -17.83
CA ASN A 103 -6.41 2.76 -18.59
C ASN A 103 -5.36 2.21 -17.65
N LEU A 104 -5.25 0.89 -17.60
CA LEU A 104 -4.12 0.20 -16.99
C LEU A 104 -3.00 0.13 -18.03
N ILE A 105 -1.85 0.69 -17.68
CA ILE A 105 -0.74 0.95 -18.59
C ILE A 105 0.50 0.22 -18.09
N LYS A 106 1.21 -0.44 -19.02
CA LYS A 106 2.56 -0.96 -18.85
C LYS A 106 3.54 0.00 -19.50
N VAL A 107 4.64 0.32 -18.81
CA VAL A 107 5.73 1.12 -19.36
C VAL A 107 7.02 0.31 -19.33
N ASP A 108 7.71 0.20 -20.45
CA ASP A 108 9.07 -0.38 -20.50
C ASP A 108 10.07 0.62 -19.88
N LEU A 109 10.85 0.21 -18.89
CA LEU A 109 11.73 1.11 -18.13
C LEU A 109 12.98 1.56 -18.90
N ASN A 110 13.30 0.92 -20.04
CA ASN A 110 14.45 1.30 -20.86
C ASN A 110 14.06 2.26 -21.99
N SER A 111 13.03 1.89 -22.74
CA SER A 111 12.55 2.64 -23.91
C SER A 111 11.51 3.71 -23.55
N LEU A 112 10.90 3.58 -22.37
CA LEU A 112 9.75 4.35 -21.93
C LEU A 112 8.53 4.15 -22.85
N GLU A 113 8.45 3.09 -23.66
CA GLU A 113 7.25 2.81 -24.45
C GLU A 113 6.07 2.48 -23.52
N GLU A 114 4.91 3.08 -23.79
CA GLU A 114 3.66 2.84 -23.06
C GLU A 114 2.73 1.93 -23.85
N GLN A 115 2.22 0.89 -23.20
CA GLN A 115 1.21 -0.02 -23.72
C GLN A 115 -0.02 -0.01 -22.81
N ILE A 116 -1.19 0.31 -23.34
CA ILE A 116 -2.46 0.09 -22.63
C ILE A 116 -2.73 -1.41 -22.64
N ILE A 117 -2.79 -2.01 -21.46
CA ILE A 117 -3.04 -3.45 -21.30
C ILE A 117 -4.52 -3.75 -21.09
N TYR A 118 -5.25 -2.83 -20.45
CA TYR A 118 -6.67 -2.95 -20.20
C TYR A 118 -7.31 -1.57 -20.05
N THR A 119 -8.54 -1.43 -20.53
CA THR A 119 -9.38 -0.25 -20.33
C THR A 119 -10.68 -0.70 -19.69
N VAL A 120 -11.02 -0.10 -18.55
CA VAL A 120 -12.28 -0.36 -17.84
C VAL A 120 -13.47 -0.09 -18.78
N ASP A 121 -14.41 -1.03 -18.82
CA ASP A 121 -15.63 -0.91 -19.63
C ASP A 121 -16.56 0.20 -19.13
N ASP A 122 -17.36 0.78 -20.03
CA ASP A 122 -18.25 1.90 -19.74
C ASP A 122 -19.31 1.62 -18.67
N GLU A 123 -19.69 0.35 -18.47
CA GLU A 123 -20.65 -0.08 -17.44
C GLU A 123 -20.04 -0.15 -16.04
N TRP A 124 -18.72 -0.12 -15.93
CA TRP A 124 -17.97 -0.35 -14.69
C TRP A 124 -17.12 0.87 -14.29
N LYS A 125 -16.69 0.87 -13.03
CA LYS A 125 -15.78 1.86 -12.46
C LYS A 125 -14.69 1.12 -11.70
N GLY A 126 -13.43 1.32 -12.09
CA GLY A 126 -12.28 0.77 -11.36
C GLY A 126 -12.26 1.25 -9.90
N TYR A 127 -11.97 0.34 -8.99
CA TYR A 127 -11.91 0.62 -7.55
C TYR A 127 -10.72 -0.09 -6.90
N GLY A 128 -10.01 0.63 -6.04
CA GLY A 128 -8.80 0.13 -5.38
C GLY A 128 -7.57 0.12 -6.30
N THR A 129 -6.64 -0.78 -6.00
CA THR A 129 -5.34 -0.87 -6.65
C THR A 129 -5.20 -2.23 -7.36
N TRP A 130 -4.58 -2.23 -8.54
CA TRP A 130 -4.24 -3.45 -9.26
C TRP A 130 -3.02 -4.14 -8.64
N VAL A 131 -3.05 -5.46 -8.52
CA VAL A 131 -1.95 -6.25 -7.93
C VAL A 131 -1.55 -7.36 -8.89
N ALA A 132 -0.25 -7.44 -9.19
CA ALA A 132 0.31 -8.47 -10.05
C ALA A 132 0.47 -9.80 -9.30
N ASN A 133 0.38 -10.90 -10.04
CA ASN A 133 0.95 -12.16 -9.57
C ASN A 133 2.49 -12.11 -9.58
N SER A 134 3.15 -13.05 -8.91
CA SER A 134 4.62 -13.03 -8.75
C SER A 134 5.39 -13.12 -10.09
N GLU A 135 4.89 -13.89 -11.05
CA GLU A 135 5.47 -13.99 -12.40
C GLU A 135 5.19 -12.75 -13.26
N CYS A 136 4.38 -11.81 -12.77
CA CYS A 136 4.00 -10.57 -13.46
C CYS A 136 3.42 -10.82 -14.87
N THR A 137 2.52 -11.81 -14.96
CA THR A 137 1.80 -12.19 -16.17
C THR A 137 0.30 -11.87 -16.09
N LYS A 138 -0.24 -11.71 -14.88
CA LYS A 138 -1.66 -11.46 -14.61
C LYS A 138 -1.82 -10.39 -13.53
N LEU A 139 -2.94 -9.66 -13.60
CA LEU A 139 -3.29 -8.60 -12.67
C LEU A 139 -4.69 -8.82 -12.12
N VAL A 140 -4.85 -8.70 -10.80
CA VAL A 140 -6.18 -8.68 -10.16
C VAL A 140 -6.59 -7.27 -9.79
N GLY A 141 -7.89 -6.99 -9.92
CA GLY A 141 -8.50 -5.69 -9.64
C GLY A 141 -9.97 -5.85 -9.24
N ILE A 142 -10.53 -4.81 -8.63
CA ILE A 142 -11.96 -4.72 -8.34
C ILE A 142 -12.59 -3.63 -9.20
N GLU A 143 -13.80 -3.91 -9.68
CA GLU A 143 -14.64 -2.91 -10.33
C GLU A 143 -16.03 -2.89 -9.69
N ILE A 144 -16.58 -1.68 -9.60
CA ILE A 144 -17.92 -1.41 -9.10
C ILE A 144 -18.81 -1.12 -10.31
N LEU A 145 -20.00 -1.70 -10.35
CA LEU A 145 -20.96 -1.38 -11.39
C LEU A 145 -21.33 0.11 -11.31
N LYS A 146 -21.18 0.83 -12.42
CA LYS A 146 -21.19 2.30 -12.43
C LYS A 146 -22.51 2.90 -11.97
N ARG A 147 -23.63 2.20 -12.19
CA ARG A 147 -24.97 2.59 -11.68
C ARG A 147 -25.10 2.51 -10.16
N ASP A 148 -24.26 1.70 -9.52
CA ASP A 148 -24.25 1.53 -8.07
C ASP A 148 -23.21 2.45 -7.41
N TRP A 149 -22.16 2.88 -8.13
CA TRP A 149 -21.08 3.72 -7.61
C TRP A 149 -21.55 5.09 -7.09
N GLN A 150 -20.94 5.53 -5.99
CA GLN A 150 -21.18 6.85 -5.38
C GLN A 150 -19.86 7.51 -4.96
N PRO A 151 -19.75 8.85 -5.04
CA PRO A 151 -18.55 9.56 -4.60
C PRO A 151 -18.42 9.57 -3.07
N LEU A 152 -17.34 8.98 -2.56
CA LEU A 152 -17.06 8.81 -1.12
C LEU A 152 -16.33 10.03 -0.52
N THR A 153 -17.03 11.14 -0.38
CA THR A 153 -16.43 12.43 0.03
C THR A 153 -16.32 12.63 1.55
N SER A 154 -16.96 11.78 2.36
CA SER A 154 -16.95 11.87 3.83
C SER A 154 -17.17 10.49 4.45
N TRP A 155 -16.95 10.38 5.77
CA TRP A 155 -17.16 9.14 6.50
C TRP A 155 -18.64 8.71 6.50
N GLU A 156 -19.57 9.66 6.53
CA GLU A 156 -21.01 9.38 6.44
C GLU A 156 -21.34 8.70 5.12
N LYS A 157 -20.82 9.22 3.99
CA LYS A 157 -21.02 8.60 2.68
C LYS A 157 -20.36 7.23 2.56
N PHE A 158 -19.21 7.02 3.23
CA PHE A 158 -18.56 5.71 3.30
C PHE A 158 -19.49 4.68 3.96
N ALA A 159 -20.06 5.02 5.12
CA ALA A 159 -21.01 4.15 5.82
C ALA A 159 -22.32 3.96 5.04
N GLU A 160 -22.86 5.01 4.42
CA GLU A 160 -24.05 4.93 3.57
C GLU A 160 -23.84 4.00 2.37
N PHE A 161 -22.70 4.12 1.70
CA PHE A 161 -22.38 3.31 0.52
C PHE A 161 -22.33 1.82 0.83
N TYR A 162 -21.76 1.43 1.97
CA TYR A 162 -21.80 0.05 2.47
C TYR A 162 -23.23 -0.52 2.50
N HIS A 163 -24.20 0.26 2.98
CA HIS A 163 -25.60 -0.17 3.08
C HIS A 163 -26.31 -0.29 1.73
N THR A 164 -25.80 0.35 0.68
CA THR A 164 -26.38 0.24 -0.68
C THR A 164 -26.14 -1.11 -1.34
N LYS A 165 -25.21 -1.93 -0.81
CA LYS A 165 -24.86 -3.25 -1.34
C LYS A 165 -24.52 -3.19 -2.85
N PRO A 166 -23.51 -2.39 -3.22
CA PRO A 166 -23.17 -2.18 -4.62
C PRO A 166 -22.78 -3.50 -5.28
N THR A 167 -23.09 -3.66 -6.57
CA THR A 167 -22.60 -4.79 -7.36
C THR A 167 -21.12 -4.57 -7.66
N CYS A 168 -20.25 -5.44 -7.14
CA CYS A 168 -18.81 -5.40 -7.37
C CYS A 168 -18.32 -6.71 -7.97
N ARG A 169 -17.27 -6.64 -8.78
CA ARG A 169 -16.58 -7.81 -9.33
C ARG A 169 -15.10 -7.77 -9.06
N LEU A 170 -14.55 -8.92 -8.65
CA LEU A 170 -13.13 -9.23 -8.68
C LEU A 170 -12.79 -9.82 -10.04
N ILE A 171 -11.91 -9.14 -10.74
CA ILE A 171 -11.47 -9.50 -12.08
C ILE A 171 -9.99 -9.82 -12.09
N LYS A 172 -9.62 -10.61 -13.09
CA LYS A 172 -8.26 -10.96 -13.45
C LYS A 172 -8.04 -10.59 -14.90
N VAL A 173 -6.95 -9.89 -15.19
CA VAL A 173 -6.54 -9.49 -16.54
C VAL A 173 -5.22 -10.17 -16.88
N ASP A 174 -5.15 -10.81 -18.03
CA ASP A 174 -3.91 -11.34 -18.59
C ASP A 174 -3.12 -10.23 -19.30
N ILE A 175 -1.85 -10.04 -18.94
CA ILE A 175 -1.04 -8.92 -19.43
C ILE A 175 -0.71 -9.06 -20.93
N GLN A 176 -0.59 -10.29 -21.44
CA GLN A 176 -0.20 -10.53 -22.83
C GLN A 176 -1.37 -10.29 -23.80
N SER A 177 -2.53 -10.82 -23.46
CA SER A 177 -3.73 -10.77 -24.31
C SER A 177 -4.63 -9.56 -24.03
N GLY A 178 -4.56 -9.00 -22.82
CA GLY A 178 -5.51 -8.00 -22.34
C GLY A 178 -6.89 -8.58 -22.00
N GLU A 179 -7.06 -9.90 -22.02
CA GLU A 179 -8.34 -10.55 -21.72
C GLU A 179 -8.67 -10.47 -20.23
N LEU A 180 -9.91 -10.09 -19.96
CA LEU A 180 -10.51 -10.05 -18.63
C LEU A 180 -11.27 -11.35 -18.34
N GLU A 181 -11.15 -11.82 -17.12
CA GLU A 181 -11.95 -12.90 -16.54
C GLU A 181 -12.55 -12.45 -15.20
N VAL A 182 -13.84 -12.70 -14.98
CA VAL A 182 -14.48 -12.45 -13.69
C VAL A 182 -14.24 -13.64 -12.79
N VAL A 183 -13.44 -13.46 -11.74
CA VAL A 183 -13.15 -14.50 -10.75
C VAL A 183 -14.29 -14.60 -9.73
N HIS A 184 -14.79 -13.47 -9.26
CA HIS A 184 -15.87 -13.42 -8.28
C HIS A 184 -16.73 -12.16 -8.47
N GLN A 185 -18.03 -12.25 -8.21
CA GLN A 185 -18.95 -11.12 -8.28
C GLN A 185 -20.00 -11.25 -7.18
N ASP A 186 -20.30 -10.16 -6.50
CA ASP A 186 -21.29 -10.11 -5.43
C ASP A 186 -22.00 -8.74 -5.36
N ASN A 187 -23.17 -8.71 -4.71
CA ASN A 187 -23.86 -7.48 -4.30
C ASN A 187 -23.40 -7.08 -2.90
N ALA A 188 -22.10 -6.87 -2.79
CA ALA A 188 -21.40 -6.44 -1.59
C ALA A 188 -20.25 -5.53 -2.01
N TRP A 189 -19.88 -4.59 -1.14
CA TRP A 189 -18.76 -3.72 -1.44
C TRP A 189 -17.44 -4.48 -1.28
N LEU A 190 -16.92 -4.99 -2.39
CA LEU A 190 -15.64 -5.68 -2.43
C LEU A 190 -14.47 -4.68 -2.53
N GLY A 191 -13.31 -5.05 -2.01
CA GLY A 191 -12.10 -4.24 -2.06
C GLY A 191 -10.80 -5.05 -1.94
N HIS A 192 -9.69 -4.32 -2.02
CA HIS A 192 -8.32 -4.78 -1.75
C HIS A 192 -7.96 -6.18 -2.31
N PRO A 193 -8.05 -6.40 -3.64
CA PRO A 193 -7.67 -7.67 -4.24
C PRO A 193 -6.13 -7.83 -4.23
N ILE A 194 -5.64 -8.95 -3.72
CA ILE A 194 -4.21 -9.21 -3.55
C ILE A 194 -3.87 -10.67 -3.91
N TYR A 195 -3.10 -10.88 -4.97
CA TYR A 195 -2.56 -12.21 -5.28
C TYR A 195 -1.67 -12.70 -4.14
N ARG A 196 -1.77 -13.98 -3.81
CA ARG A 196 -0.81 -14.60 -2.90
C ARG A 196 0.57 -14.70 -3.59
N PRO A 197 1.65 -14.23 -2.95
CA PRO A 197 2.99 -14.37 -3.50
C PRO A 197 3.33 -15.85 -3.76
N PHE A 198 3.87 -16.12 -4.95
CA PHE A 198 4.31 -17.43 -5.44
C PHE A 198 3.20 -18.50 -5.50
N ASP A 199 1.93 -18.10 -5.43
CA ASP A 199 0.77 -18.97 -5.58
C ASP A 199 -0.39 -18.22 -6.27
N ASP A 200 -0.40 -18.28 -7.59
CA ASP A 200 -1.48 -17.72 -8.40
C ASP A 200 -2.86 -18.31 -8.07
N SER A 201 -2.93 -19.50 -7.46
CA SER A 201 -4.20 -20.17 -7.20
C SER A 201 -5.03 -19.50 -6.11
N THR A 202 -4.42 -18.64 -5.28
CA THR A 202 -5.07 -17.98 -4.15
C THR A 202 -5.07 -16.47 -4.31
N ILE A 203 -6.26 -15.86 -4.27
CA ILE A 203 -6.46 -14.41 -4.28
C ILE A 203 -7.12 -13.99 -2.98
N GLY A 204 -6.49 -13.08 -2.25
CA GLY A 204 -7.11 -12.39 -1.12
C GLY A 204 -7.95 -11.21 -1.60
N PHE A 205 -9.05 -10.93 -0.89
CA PHE A 205 -9.87 -9.73 -1.09
C PHE A 205 -10.60 -9.41 0.21
N CYS A 206 -11.29 -8.26 0.24
CA CYS A 206 -12.05 -7.86 1.41
C CYS A 206 -13.49 -7.42 1.12
N HIS A 207 -14.31 -7.44 2.16
CA HIS A 207 -15.53 -6.66 2.23
C HIS A 207 -15.22 -5.32 2.90
N GLU A 208 -15.42 -4.24 2.16
CA GLU A 208 -15.27 -2.87 2.64
C GLU A 208 -16.50 -2.43 3.44
N GLY A 209 -16.32 -1.42 4.29
CA GLY A 209 -17.37 -0.84 5.12
C GLY A 209 -16.93 -0.62 6.56
N PRO A 210 -17.80 -0.06 7.41
CA PRO A 210 -17.50 0.19 8.82
C PRO A 210 -17.16 -1.10 9.55
N HIS A 211 -16.06 -1.09 10.30
CA HIS A 211 -15.47 -2.27 10.95
C HIS A 211 -16.39 -2.95 11.97
N ASP A 212 -17.42 -2.26 12.46
CA ASP A 212 -18.43 -2.72 13.41
C ASP A 212 -19.67 -3.33 12.73
N LEU A 213 -19.84 -3.11 11.42
CA LEU A 213 -20.98 -3.58 10.63
C LEU A 213 -20.63 -4.67 9.63
N VAL A 214 -19.36 -4.75 9.22
CA VAL A 214 -18.85 -5.82 8.34
C VAL A 214 -18.81 -7.13 9.13
N ASP A 215 -19.34 -8.20 8.53
CA ASP A 215 -19.45 -9.52 9.17
C ASP A 215 -18.13 -10.29 9.21
N ALA A 216 -17.32 -10.14 8.17
CA ALA A 216 -15.93 -10.55 8.08
C ALA A 216 -15.26 -9.70 7.00
N ARG A 217 -14.17 -9.02 7.34
CA ARG A 217 -13.41 -8.23 6.36
C ARG A 217 -12.59 -9.10 5.42
N MET A 218 -11.93 -10.14 5.93
CA MET A 218 -10.84 -10.83 5.23
C MET A 218 -11.28 -12.13 4.55
N TRP A 219 -11.10 -12.23 3.23
CA TRP A 219 -11.55 -13.35 2.41
C TRP A 219 -10.46 -13.87 1.47
N LEU A 220 -10.59 -15.14 1.08
CA LEU A 220 -9.83 -15.79 0.02
C LEU A 220 -10.79 -16.38 -1.01
N VAL A 221 -10.37 -16.39 -2.27
CA VAL A 221 -11.00 -17.11 -3.38
C VAL A 221 -9.91 -17.78 -4.21
N ASN A 222 -10.23 -18.91 -4.82
CA ASN A 222 -9.32 -19.51 -5.78
C ASN A 222 -9.38 -18.76 -7.12
N GLU A 223 -8.30 -18.78 -7.91
CA GLU A 223 -8.23 -18.08 -9.20
C GLU A 223 -9.34 -18.49 -10.19
N ASP A 224 -9.84 -19.72 -10.08
CA ASP A 224 -10.95 -20.25 -10.89
C ASP A 224 -12.36 -19.88 -10.35
N GLY A 225 -12.42 -18.98 -9.36
CA GLY A 225 -13.65 -18.48 -8.74
C GLY A 225 -14.28 -19.42 -7.71
N ARG A 226 -13.70 -20.60 -7.46
CA ARG A 226 -14.22 -21.54 -6.46
C ARG A 226 -13.64 -21.24 -5.06
N HIS A 227 -14.20 -21.91 -4.05
CA HIS A 227 -13.69 -21.89 -2.68
C HIS A 227 -13.57 -20.49 -2.05
N VAL A 228 -14.57 -19.63 -2.29
CA VAL A 228 -14.74 -18.37 -1.53
C VAL A 228 -14.89 -18.69 -0.05
N ARG A 229 -13.99 -18.17 0.77
CA ARG A 229 -13.89 -18.51 2.20
C ARG A 229 -13.35 -17.35 3.03
N LYS A 230 -13.83 -17.23 4.25
CA LYS A 230 -13.31 -16.25 5.24
C LYS A 230 -11.95 -16.73 5.73
N ILE A 231 -10.99 -15.81 5.89
CA ILE A 231 -9.72 -16.11 6.58
C ILE A 231 -9.99 -16.34 8.07
N LYS A 232 -10.86 -15.51 8.65
CA LYS A 232 -11.29 -15.61 10.04
C LYS A 232 -12.77 -15.25 10.17
N ALA A 233 -13.51 -16.02 10.95
CA ALA A 233 -14.77 -15.58 11.50
C ALA A 233 -14.46 -14.68 12.71
N GLN A 234 -14.85 -13.41 12.65
CA GLN A 234 -14.54 -12.45 13.71
C GLN A 234 -15.27 -12.82 15.00
N ASP A 235 -14.54 -12.80 16.12
CA ASP A 235 -15.14 -12.99 17.43
C ASP A 235 -16.06 -11.80 17.78
N PRO A 236 -17.07 -11.97 18.65
CA PRO A 236 -17.94 -10.85 19.05
C PRO A 236 -17.14 -9.66 19.60
N GLY A 237 -17.25 -8.52 18.92
CA GLY A 237 -16.51 -7.30 19.28
C GLY A 237 -15.09 -7.21 18.73
N GLU A 238 -14.64 -8.19 17.95
CA GLU A 238 -13.37 -8.14 17.21
C GLU A 238 -13.54 -7.40 15.88
N SER A 239 -12.60 -6.51 15.57
CA SER A 239 -12.43 -5.90 14.25
C SER A 239 -11.05 -6.28 13.69
N CYS A 240 -11.01 -6.75 12.44
CA CYS A 240 -9.79 -7.09 11.71
C CYS A 240 -9.58 -6.10 10.57
N THR A 241 -8.33 -5.64 10.39
CA THR A 241 -7.94 -4.66 9.38
C THR A 241 -6.45 -4.80 9.06
N HIS A 242 -5.96 -3.97 8.14
CA HIS A 242 -4.55 -3.86 7.76
C HIS A 242 -3.99 -5.20 7.27
N GLU A 243 -4.82 -5.97 6.56
CA GLU A 243 -4.43 -7.25 5.98
C GLU A 243 -3.43 -7.06 4.84
N PHE A 244 -2.36 -7.84 4.83
CA PHE A 244 -1.41 -7.90 3.73
C PHE A 244 -0.73 -9.27 3.65
N TRP A 245 -0.34 -9.69 2.45
CA TRP A 245 0.50 -10.88 2.29
C TRP A 245 1.92 -10.57 2.76
N ILE A 246 2.47 -11.44 3.61
CA ILE A 246 3.92 -11.48 3.80
C ILE A 246 4.56 -11.75 2.43
N PRO A 247 5.62 -11.01 2.02
CA PRO A 247 6.12 -11.06 0.65
C PRO A 247 6.58 -12.44 0.16
N ASP A 248 6.99 -13.34 1.05
CA ASP A 248 7.32 -14.74 0.73
C ASP A 248 6.09 -15.64 0.50
N GLY A 249 4.87 -15.15 0.74
CA GLY A 249 3.62 -15.88 0.60
C GLY A 249 3.30 -16.86 1.73
N SER A 250 4.08 -16.82 2.83
CA SER A 250 3.95 -17.76 3.95
C SER A 250 2.64 -17.60 4.73
N ALA A 251 2.15 -16.37 4.91
CA ALA A 251 0.93 -16.07 5.64
C ALA A 251 0.28 -14.74 5.22
N MET A 252 -1.02 -14.62 5.47
CA MET A 252 -1.69 -13.32 5.50
C MET A 252 -1.48 -12.71 6.90
N ALA A 253 -0.73 -11.62 6.99
CA ALA A 253 -0.63 -10.85 8.21
C ALA A 253 -1.80 -9.85 8.31
N TYR A 254 -2.27 -9.57 9.52
CA TYR A 254 -3.30 -8.57 9.75
C TYR A 254 -3.28 -8.09 11.21
N VAL A 255 -4.05 -7.04 11.50
CA VAL A 255 -4.21 -6.50 12.84
C VAL A 255 -5.63 -6.74 13.33
N SER A 256 -5.74 -7.21 14.56
CA SER A 256 -6.99 -7.39 15.27
C SER A 256 -7.06 -6.49 16.51
N TYR A 257 -8.23 -5.94 16.79
CA TYR A 257 -8.52 -5.24 18.03
C TYR A 257 -9.93 -5.57 18.52
N PHE A 258 -10.11 -5.52 19.84
CA PHE A 258 -11.38 -5.86 20.48
C PHE A 258 -12.00 -4.62 21.10
N LYS A 259 -13.31 -4.46 20.94
CA LYS A 259 -14.07 -3.38 21.56
C LYS A 259 -13.84 -3.36 23.07
N GLY A 260 -13.39 -2.22 23.59
CA GLY A 260 -13.09 -2.04 25.01
C GLY A 260 -11.68 -2.47 25.42
N GLN A 261 -10.84 -2.92 24.49
CA GLN A 261 -9.40 -3.12 24.68
C GLN A 261 -8.64 -2.01 23.95
N THR A 262 -7.57 -1.52 24.57
CA THR A 262 -6.67 -0.53 23.96
C THR A 262 -5.60 -1.19 23.10
N GLU A 263 -5.29 -2.46 23.38
CA GLU A 263 -4.25 -3.20 22.68
C GLU A 263 -4.72 -3.68 21.32
N ARG A 264 -3.86 -3.50 20.32
CA ARG A 264 -4.01 -4.07 18.97
C ARG A 264 -3.00 -5.20 18.84
N VAL A 265 -3.38 -6.30 18.21
CA VAL A 265 -2.56 -7.51 18.13
C VAL A 265 -2.37 -7.89 16.67
N ILE A 266 -1.12 -8.19 16.31
CA ILE A 266 -0.75 -8.69 14.99
C ILE A 266 -1.02 -10.19 14.96
N TYR A 267 -1.70 -10.65 13.91
CA TYR A 267 -1.95 -12.05 13.64
C TYR A 267 -1.31 -12.46 12.31
N LYS A 268 -0.98 -13.75 12.19
CA LYS A 268 -0.66 -14.41 10.92
C LYS A 268 -1.68 -15.52 10.68
N ALA A 269 -2.30 -15.53 9.51
CA ALA A 269 -3.20 -16.59 9.07
C ALA A 269 -2.50 -17.48 8.04
N ASN A 270 -2.52 -18.79 8.27
CA ASN A 270 -2.06 -19.76 7.29
C ASN A 270 -3.07 -19.84 6.13
N PRO A 271 -2.65 -19.63 4.88
CA PRO A 271 -3.56 -19.54 3.73
C PRO A 271 -4.18 -20.89 3.32
N GLU A 272 -3.58 -22.00 3.73
CA GLU A 272 -4.04 -23.36 3.45
C GLU A 272 -4.95 -23.88 4.57
N THR A 273 -4.47 -23.82 5.81
CA THR A 273 -5.19 -24.39 6.96
C THR A 273 -6.23 -23.44 7.54
N LEU A 274 -6.14 -22.13 7.24
CA LEU A 274 -6.93 -21.05 7.84
C LEU A 274 -6.76 -20.96 9.37
N GLU A 275 -5.69 -21.53 9.92
CA GLU A 275 -5.31 -21.34 11.31
C GLU A 275 -4.73 -19.93 11.48
N ASN A 276 -5.25 -19.19 12.47
CA ASN A 276 -4.87 -17.82 12.76
C ASN A 276 -4.12 -17.79 14.10
N GLU A 277 -2.89 -17.29 14.11
CA GLU A 277 -2.03 -17.22 15.29
C GLU A 277 -1.75 -15.77 15.68
N ALA A 278 -1.93 -15.45 16.97
CA ALA A 278 -1.52 -14.17 17.54
C ALA A 278 0.01 -14.12 17.68
N ILE A 279 0.65 -13.15 17.05
CA ILE A 279 2.11 -13.03 17.02
C ILE A 279 2.60 -12.16 18.18
N MET A 280 2.20 -10.90 18.20
CA MET A 280 2.63 -9.91 19.19
C MET A 280 1.69 -8.71 19.25
N VAL A 281 1.79 -7.91 20.31
CA VAL A 281 1.11 -6.62 20.42
C VAL A 281 1.72 -5.63 19.44
N MET A 282 0.87 -4.85 18.78
CA MET A 282 1.24 -3.79 17.86
C MET A 282 1.36 -2.46 18.63
N PRO A 283 2.44 -1.67 18.43
CA PRO A 283 2.46 -0.28 18.86
C PRO A 283 1.37 0.52 18.12
N PRO A 284 0.99 1.72 18.61
CA PRO A 284 -0.06 2.52 17.99
C PRO A 284 0.41 3.04 16.61
N CYS A 285 0.07 2.32 15.54
CA CYS A 285 0.44 2.67 14.16
C CYS A 285 -0.74 2.63 13.18
N SER A 286 -0.67 3.41 12.09
CA SER A 286 -1.74 3.50 11.08
C SER A 286 -1.67 2.42 10.00
N HIS A 287 -0.46 1.99 9.65
CA HIS A 287 -0.18 0.96 8.66
C HIS A 287 0.87 -0.01 9.23
N LEU A 288 0.94 -1.17 8.60
CA LEU A 288 1.89 -2.23 8.95
C LEU A 288 2.37 -2.90 7.65
N MET A 289 3.67 -3.13 7.55
CA MET A 289 4.28 -3.90 6.47
C MET A 289 5.39 -4.79 7.03
N SER A 290 5.68 -5.90 6.36
CA SER A 290 6.78 -6.80 6.76
C SER A 290 7.96 -6.75 5.80
N ASN A 291 9.12 -7.23 6.26
CA ASN A 291 10.19 -7.65 5.36
C ASN A 291 9.80 -8.97 4.67
N PHE A 292 10.69 -9.51 3.82
CA PHE A 292 10.35 -10.59 2.89
C PHE A 292 9.78 -11.85 3.56
N ASP A 293 10.43 -12.35 4.62
CA ASP A 293 10.02 -13.56 5.35
C ASP A 293 9.10 -13.26 6.55
N GLY A 294 8.80 -11.98 6.77
CA GLY A 294 8.00 -11.50 7.88
C GLY A 294 8.63 -11.73 9.25
N SER A 295 9.97 -11.84 9.33
CA SER A 295 10.73 -11.83 10.57
C SER A 295 10.75 -10.43 11.22
N LEU A 296 10.73 -9.37 10.39
CA LEU A 296 10.61 -7.99 10.80
C LEU A 296 9.32 -7.37 10.26
N MET A 297 8.75 -6.43 11.03
CA MET A 297 7.68 -5.56 10.57
C MET A 297 7.99 -4.10 10.86
N VAL A 298 7.37 -3.21 10.11
CA VAL A 298 7.48 -1.76 10.25
C VAL A 298 6.09 -1.13 10.33
N GLY A 299 5.92 -0.19 11.25
CA GLY A 299 4.68 0.58 11.41
C GLY A 299 4.96 2.07 11.56
N ASP A 300 4.00 2.90 11.17
CA ASP A 300 4.02 4.36 11.27
C ASP A 300 3.16 4.84 12.45
N GLY A 301 3.83 5.35 13.48
CA GLY A 301 3.22 5.86 14.71
C GLY A 301 2.07 6.82 14.43
N CYS A 302 0.98 6.65 15.17
CA CYS A 302 -0.14 7.58 15.18
C CYS A 302 -0.90 7.47 16.51
N ASP A 303 -1.51 8.56 16.98
CA ASP A 303 -2.19 8.54 18.29
C ASP A 303 -3.53 7.84 18.32
N ALA A 304 -4.29 7.97 17.25
CA ALA A 304 -5.57 7.30 17.06
C ALA A 304 -5.53 6.72 15.65
N PRO A 305 -5.84 5.41 15.47
CA PRO A 305 -6.04 4.91 14.13
C PRO A 305 -7.12 5.77 13.48
N VAL A 306 -6.87 6.26 12.27
CA VAL A 306 -7.86 6.99 11.44
C VAL A 306 -9.17 6.22 11.23
N ASP A 307 -9.16 4.94 11.60
CA ASP A 307 -10.24 3.97 11.47
C ASP A 307 -11.19 3.91 12.68
N VAL A 308 -10.94 4.64 13.79
CA VAL A 308 -11.76 4.59 15.01
C VAL A 308 -12.70 5.79 15.09
N ALA A 309 -14.01 5.53 15.08
CA ALA A 309 -15.08 6.53 14.98
C ALA A 309 -15.25 7.50 16.18
N ASP A 310 -14.39 7.48 17.19
CA ASP A 310 -14.58 8.22 18.45
C ASP A 310 -13.40 9.17 18.75
N ALA A 311 -13.32 10.27 17.99
CA ALA A 311 -12.22 11.24 18.05
C ALA A 311 -12.48 12.44 19.02
N GLN A 312 -13.53 12.42 19.85
CA GLN A 312 -14.01 13.63 20.55
C GLN A 312 -13.53 13.85 22.00
N SER A 313 -12.46 13.21 22.50
CA SER A 313 -12.11 13.39 23.92
C SER A 313 -10.65 13.39 24.35
N TYR A 314 -9.66 13.64 23.48
CA TYR A 314 -8.27 13.68 23.91
C TYR A 314 -7.49 14.85 23.30
N ASP A 315 -6.69 15.54 24.13
CA ASP A 315 -5.56 16.37 23.67
C ASP A 315 -4.51 15.37 23.15
N ILE A 316 -4.46 15.21 21.84
CA ILE A 316 -3.73 14.17 21.09
C ILE A 316 -2.35 14.74 20.70
N GLU A 317 -1.25 14.14 21.19
CA GLU A 317 0.14 14.46 20.82
C GLU A 317 0.73 13.37 19.92
N ASN A 318 0.57 13.55 18.60
CA ASN A 318 0.78 12.52 17.58
C ASN A 318 2.12 11.78 17.71
N ASP A 319 2.11 10.46 17.95
CA ASP A 319 3.30 9.60 17.99
C ASP A 319 4.05 9.70 16.65
N PRO A 320 5.20 10.40 16.59
CA PRO A 320 5.84 10.72 15.32
C PRO A 320 6.85 9.66 14.87
N PHE A 321 6.87 8.48 15.50
CA PHE A 321 7.93 7.49 15.31
C PHE A 321 7.56 6.38 14.32
N LEU A 322 8.53 6.00 13.48
CA LEU A 322 8.53 4.70 12.83
C LEU A 322 8.94 3.64 13.85
N TYR A 323 8.24 2.51 13.85
CA TYR A 323 8.53 1.37 14.72
C TYR A 323 9.05 0.20 13.90
N ILE A 324 10.10 -0.46 14.40
CA ILE A 324 10.53 -1.77 13.91
C ILE A 324 10.12 -2.81 14.95
N LEU A 325 9.44 -3.84 14.48
CA LEU A 325 8.95 -4.95 15.28
C LEU A 325 9.73 -6.21 14.90
N ASN A 326 10.34 -6.86 15.88
CA ASN A 326 10.98 -8.16 15.72
C ASN A 326 9.98 -9.26 16.10
N THR A 327 9.48 -9.99 15.10
CA THR A 327 8.38 -10.95 15.31
C THR A 327 8.81 -12.18 16.09
N LYS A 328 10.10 -12.55 16.02
CA LYS A 328 10.67 -13.68 16.73
C LYS A 328 10.88 -13.36 18.21
N GLU A 329 11.43 -12.20 18.51
CA GLU A 329 11.65 -11.74 19.88
C GLU A 329 10.38 -11.17 20.52
N LYS A 330 9.37 -10.85 19.71
CA LYS A 330 8.11 -10.20 20.12
C LYS A 330 8.36 -8.87 20.82
N THR A 331 9.33 -8.12 20.30
CA THR A 331 9.74 -6.79 20.77
C THR A 331 9.55 -5.77 19.66
N TYR A 332 9.39 -4.50 20.03
CA TYR A 332 9.42 -3.40 19.08
C TYR A 332 10.24 -2.25 19.63
N ALA A 333 10.82 -1.46 18.73
CA ALA A 333 11.65 -0.32 19.05
C ALA A 333 11.41 0.82 18.05
N LYS A 334 11.60 2.06 18.53
CA LYS A 334 11.54 3.27 17.69
C LYS A 334 12.77 3.30 16.77
N LEU A 335 12.54 3.43 15.47
CA LEU A 335 13.60 3.53 14.46
C LEU A 335 14.05 4.98 14.28
N ALA A 336 13.13 5.85 13.86
CA ALA A 336 13.38 7.26 13.59
C ALA A 336 12.04 8.00 13.57
N LYS A 337 12.04 9.33 13.67
CA LYS A 337 10.83 10.12 13.55
C LYS A 337 10.47 10.34 12.07
N HIS A 338 9.22 10.04 11.71
CA HIS A 338 8.63 10.50 10.45
C HIS A 338 8.03 11.89 10.61
N SER A 339 7.44 12.23 11.78
CA SER A 339 6.91 13.56 12.10
C SER A 339 5.97 14.17 11.05
N THR A 340 5.22 13.32 10.32
CA THR A 340 4.28 13.82 9.33
C THR A 340 3.07 14.49 9.97
N SER A 341 2.48 15.46 9.27
CA SER A 341 1.28 16.17 9.71
C SER A 341 -0.01 15.35 9.61
N TRP A 342 -0.04 14.36 8.71
CA TRP A 342 -1.26 13.63 8.30
C TRP A 342 -2.33 14.53 7.66
N GLU A 343 -1.96 15.73 7.22
CA GLU A 343 -2.90 16.67 6.59
C GLU A 343 -3.35 16.16 5.22
N VAL A 344 -4.58 16.54 4.85
CA VAL A 344 -5.12 16.30 3.52
C VAL A 344 -4.66 17.42 2.59
N LEU A 345 -3.89 17.09 1.55
CA LEU A 345 -3.39 18.06 0.59
C LEU A 345 -4.22 17.99 -0.70
N ASP A 346 -4.89 19.09 -1.06
CA ASP A 346 -5.72 19.19 -2.28
C ASP A 346 -6.76 18.06 -2.45
N GLY A 347 -7.27 17.55 -1.33
CA GLY A 347 -8.24 16.44 -1.29
C GLY A 347 -7.62 15.04 -1.29
N ASP A 348 -6.30 14.93 -1.41
CA ASP A 348 -5.55 13.68 -1.29
C ASP A 348 -5.13 13.44 0.17
N ARG A 349 -5.64 12.36 0.76
CA ARG A 349 -5.32 11.97 2.15
C ARG A 349 -4.05 11.13 2.25
N GLN A 350 -3.66 10.46 1.17
CA GLN A 350 -2.62 9.42 1.20
C GLN A 350 -1.22 10.00 1.02
N ILE A 351 -1.11 11.19 0.44
CA ILE A 351 0.18 11.82 0.13
C ILE A 351 1.04 12.14 1.35
N THR A 352 0.42 12.39 2.50
CA THR A 352 1.09 12.63 3.79
C THR A 352 1.24 11.35 4.62
N HIS A 353 0.68 10.22 4.17
CA HIS A 353 0.86 8.95 4.88
C HIS A 353 2.30 8.44 4.71
N PRO A 354 2.99 8.04 5.78
CA PRO A 354 4.37 7.57 5.68
C PRO A 354 4.53 6.32 4.81
N HIS A 355 3.58 5.38 4.90
CA HIS A 355 3.59 4.11 4.18
C HIS A 355 4.96 3.39 4.25
N PRO A 356 5.45 3.09 5.47
CA PRO A 356 6.80 2.57 5.63
C PRO A 356 6.96 1.19 4.96
N SER A 357 8.09 0.98 4.29
CA SER A 357 8.45 -0.29 3.66
C SER A 357 9.96 -0.53 3.74
N PHE A 358 10.38 -1.79 3.85
CA PHE A 358 11.79 -2.15 3.91
C PHE A 358 12.47 -1.98 2.55
N THR A 359 13.76 -1.61 2.56
CA THR A 359 14.61 -1.78 1.37
C THR A 359 14.79 -3.27 1.07
N PRO A 360 15.10 -3.69 -0.19
CA PRO A 360 15.15 -5.12 -0.57
C PRO A 360 16.11 -6.00 0.25
N ASN A 361 17.08 -5.39 0.92
CA ASN A 361 18.14 -6.02 1.70
C ASN A 361 18.04 -5.75 3.21
N ASP A 362 16.91 -5.20 3.69
CA ASP A 362 16.67 -4.85 5.08
C ASP A 362 17.77 -3.96 5.69
N THR A 363 18.31 -3.02 4.91
CA THR A 363 19.27 -2.01 5.41
C THR A 363 18.63 -0.66 5.70
N GLY A 364 17.36 -0.47 5.36
CA GLY A 364 16.63 0.75 5.68
C GLY A 364 15.12 0.62 5.50
N VAL A 365 14.43 1.70 5.82
CA VAL A 365 12.98 1.87 5.66
C VAL A 365 12.71 3.11 4.82
N LEU A 366 12.01 2.93 3.71
CA LEU A 366 11.49 4.00 2.85
C LEU A 366 10.16 4.51 3.39
N PHE A 367 9.99 5.84 3.44
CA PHE A 367 8.73 6.47 3.85
C PHE A 367 8.56 7.87 3.23
N THR A 368 7.33 8.39 3.26
CA THR A 368 7.01 9.80 2.93
C THR A 368 6.85 10.62 4.21
N SER A 369 7.21 11.90 4.18
CA SER A 369 6.79 12.85 5.20
C SER A 369 6.85 14.29 4.71
N ASP A 370 6.07 15.16 5.31
CA ASP A 370 5.99 16.58 5.03
C ASP A 370 6.60 17.46 6.15
N PHE A 371 7.31 16.86 7.12
CA PHE A 371 7.85 17.58 8.29
C PHE A 371 8.80 18.75 7.96
N GLN A 372 9.27 18.85 6.71
CA GLN A 372 10.12 19.95 6.21
C GLN A 372 9.37 20.93 5.30
N GLY A 373 8.05 20.89 5.29
CA GLY A 373 7.16 21.86 4.64
C GLY A 373 6.21 21.24 3.62
N ILE A 374 6.68 20.31 2.80
CA ILE A 374 5.88 19.60 1.79
C ILE A 374 6.25 18.12 1.77
N PRO A 375 5.36 17.23 1.29
CA PRO A 375 5.67 15.80 1.17
C PRO A 375 6.95 15.54 0.39
N ALA A 376 7.83 14.75 0.98
CA ALA A 376 9.11 14.33 0.42
C ALA A 376 9.40 12.87 0.80
N VAL A 377 10.32 12.24 0.07
CA VAL A 377 10.69 10.83 0.24
C VAL A 377 11.98 10.69 1.04
N TYR A 378 11.99 9.79 2.02
CA TYR A 378 13.10 9.56 2.95
C TYR A 378 13.42 8.07 3.07
N ILE A 379 14.68 7.76 3.39
CA ILE A 379 15.11 6.44 3.85
C ILE A 379 15.77 6.59 5.22
N ALA A 380 15.27 5.87 6.24
CA ALA A 380 15.95 5.70 7.52
C ALA A 380 16.82 4.44 7.48
N ASP A 381 18.10 4.52 7.87
CA ASP A 381 18.98 3.36 7.99
C ASP A 381 18.38 2.37 9.03
N LEU A 382 18.52 1.07 8.82
CA LEU A 382 18.13 0.01 9.75
C LEU A 382 19.38 -0.65 10.36
N PRO A 383 19.81 -0.23 11.57
CA PRO A 383 20.95 -0.83 12.26
C PRO A 383 20.74 -2.31 12.61
N ASP A 384 21.83 -3.08 12.67
CA ASP A 384 21.77 -4.52 12.93
C ASP A 384 21.23 -4.88 14.32
N ASN A 385 21.24 -3.96 15.29
CA ASN A 385 20.67 -4.22 16.62
C ASN A 385 19.14 -4.30 16.65
N PHE A 386 18.46 -4.08 15.52
CA PHE A 386 17.02 -4.30 15.36
C PHE A 386 16.67 -5.68 14.77
N LYS A 387 17.65 -6.40 14.22
CA LYS A 387 17.47 -7.62 13.43
C LYS A 387 17.52 -8.89 14.27
#